data_AF-B6HAM8-F1
#
_entry.id   AF-B6HAM8-F1
#
_cell.length_a   1.000
_cell.length_b   1.000
_cell.length_c   1.000
_cell.angle_alpha   90.00
_cell.angle_beta   90.00
_cell.angle_gamma   90.00
#
_symmetry.space_group_name_H-M   'P 1'
#
loop_
_entity.id
_entity.type
_entity.pdbx_description
1 polymer ?
#
loop_
_entity_poly.entity_id
_entity_poly.type
_entity_poly.pdbx_seq_one_letter_code
_entity_poly.pdbx_strand_id
1 'polypeptide(L)' 'MWITRGISLINFGVASSALAFQVFVLYPWHHQLDDEFKALKREHQRVLHQLDIRKPL' A
#
# COMPACT_ATOMS: atom_id res chain seq x y z
N MET A 1 -24.63 3.87 34.07
CA MET A 1 -23.86 4.84 33.26
C MET A 1 -22.36 4.52 33.13
N TRP A 2 -21.79 3.56 33.88
CA TRP A 2 -20.38 3.18 33.75
C TRP A 2 -20.11 2.25 32.56
N ILE A 3 -21.03 1.32 32.27
CA ILE A 3 -20.91 0.34 31.17
C ILE A 3 -20.91 1.02 29.80
N THR A 4 -21.78 2.00 29.56
CA THR A 4 -21.84 2.75 28.29
C THR A 4 -20.60 3.61 28.05
N ARG A 5 -19.95 4.11 29.11
CA ARG A 5 -18.67 4.83 29.02
C ARG A 5 -17.51 3.89 28.71
N GLY A 6 -17.51 2.68 29.29
CA GLY A 6 -16.53 1.64 28.98
C GLY A 6 -16.57 1.20 27.52
N ILE A 7 -17.78 1.01 26.96
CA ILE A 7 -17.95 0.66 25.53
C ILE A 7 -17.40 1.77 24.63
N SER A 8 -17.64 3.04 24.95
CA SER A 8 -17.12 4.18 24.17
C SER A 8 -15.60 4.28 24.22
N LEU A 9 -14.99 4.00 25.38
CA LEU A 9 -13.52 3.99 25.53
C LEU A 9 -12.86 2.86 24.73
N ILE A 10 -13.44 1.66 24.77
CA ILE A 10 -12.95 0.52 23.97
C ILE A 10 -13.08 0.85 22.48
N ASN A 11 -14.21 1.41 22.05
CA ASN A 11 -14.43 1.77 20.65
C ASN A 11 -13.43 2.85 20.18
N PHE A 12 -13.15 3.85 21.02
CA PHE A 12 -12.11 4.84 20.77
C PHE A 12 -10.71 4.21 20.69
N GLY A 13 -10.40 3.26 21.57
CA GLY A 13 -9.13 2.53 21.56
C GLY A 13 -8.94 1.69 20.30
N VAL A 14 -9.99 0.98 19.86
CA VAL A 14 -9.98 0.21 18.61
C VAL A 14 -9.82 1.12 17.40
N ALA A 15 -10.59 2.21 17.32
CA ALA A 15 -10.49 3.17 16.23
C ALA A 15 -9.10 3.84 16.18
N SER A 16 -8.55 4.22 17.32
CA SER A 16 -7.21 4.80 17.42
C SER A 16 -6.13 3.79 17.01
N SER A 17 -6.29 2.51 17.37
CA SER A 17 -5.38 1.44 16.98
C SER A 17 -5.44 1.16 15.48
N ALA A 18 -6.63 1.16 14.89
CA ALA A 18 -6.82 1.02 13.45
C ALA A 18 -6.20 2.20 12.69
N LEU A 19 -6.39 3.43 13.18
CA LEU A 19 -5.78 4.62 12.61
C LEU A 19 -4.25 4.56 12.69
N ALA A 20 -3.70 4.14 13.82
CA ALA A 20 -2.25 3.96 13.98
C ALA A 20 -1.71 2.90 13.01
N PHE A 21 -2.37 1.76 12.90
CA PHE A 21 -2.01 0.73 11.92
C PHE A 21 -2.06 1.27 10.48
N GLN A 22 -3.09 2.06 10.15
CA GLN A 22 -3.25 2.66 8.84
C GLN A 22 -2.12 3.64 8.50
N VAL A 23 -1.67 4.43 9.47
CA VAL A 23 -0.60 5.42 9.26
C VAL A 23 0.79 4.78 9.28
N PHE A 24 1.06 3.85 10.19
CA PHE A 24 2.40 3.29 10.37
C PHE A 24 2.71 2.07 9.52
N VAL A 25 1.70 1.32 9.08
CA VAL A 25 1.91 0.09 8.30
C VAL A 25 1.44 0.30 6.87
N LEU A 26 0.17 0.65 6.68
CA LEU A 26 -0.40 0.78 5.33
C LEU A 26 0.27 1.90 4.52
N TYR A 27 0.41 3.10 5.08
CA TYR A 27 1.00 4.22 4.34
C TYR A 27 2.44 3.93 3.84
N PRO A 28 3.39 3.48 4.69
CA PRO A 28 4.72 3.13 4.19
C PRO A 28 4.72 1.90 3.28
N TRP A 29 3.86 0.91 3.52
CA TRP A 29 3.74 -0.25 2.63
C TRP A 29 3.28 0.14 1.22
N HIS A 30 2.33 1.08 1.09
CA HIS A 30 1.90 1.60 -0.21
C HIS A 30 3.03 2.28 -0.98
N HIS A 31 3.92 3.00 -0.28
CA HIS A 31 5.07 3.64 -0.93
C HIS A 31 6.06 2.63 -1.48
N GLN A 32 6.38 1.58 -0.69
CA GLN A 32 7.26 0.49 -1.14
C GLN A 32 6.66 -0.25 -2.33
N LEU A 33 5.36 -0.55 -2.29
CA LEU A 33 4.67 -1.25 -3.36
C LEU A 33 4.64 -0.43 -4.66
N ASP A 34 4.46 0.89 -4.56
CA ASP A 34 4.45 1.78 -5.72
C ASP A 34 5.84 1.89 -6.38
N ASP A 35 6.90 1.92 -5.58
CA ASP A 35 8.28 1.91 -6.07
C ASP A 35 8.64 0.60 -6.77
N GLU A 36 8.28 -0.54 -6.17
CA GLU A 36 8.46 -1.86 -6.79
C GLU A 36 7.65 -1.99 -8.08
N PHE A 37 6.41 -1.49 -8.08
CA PHE A 37 5.56 -1.50 -9.27
C PHE A 37 6.13 -0.63 -10.39
N LYS A 38 6.66 0.55 -10.08
CA LYS A 38 7.37 1.41 -11.05
C LYS A 38 8.63 0.75 -11.59
N ALA A 39 9.41 0.08 -10.74
CA ALA A 39 10.58 -0.68 -11.17
C ALA A 39 10.19 -1.80 -12.16
N LEU A 40 9.14 -2.56 -11.84
CA LEU A 40 8.64 -3.63 -12.69
C LEU A 40 8.12 -3.09 -14.04
N LYS A 41 7.38 -1.99 -14.03
CA LYS A 41 6.85 -1.37 -15.26
C LYS A 41 7.96 -0.89 -16.20
N ARG A 42 9.04 -0.31 -15.65
CA ARG A 42 10.21 0.10 -16.44
C ARG A 42 10.88 -1.09 -17.12
N GLU A 43 11.04 -2.20 -16.40
CA GLU A 43 11.63 -3.40 -16.98
C GLU A 43 10.74 -4.00 -18.06
N HIS A 44 9.42 -4.03 -17.82
CA HIS A 44 8.46 -4.51 -18.81
C HIS A 44 8.49 -3.68 -20.11
N GLN A 45 8.57 -2.35 -20.00
CA GLN A 45 8.71 -1.46 -21.15
C GLN A 45 10.04 -1.68 -21.89
N ARG A 46 11.13 -1.90 -21.17
CA ARG A 46 12.44 -2.20 -21.76
C ARG A 46 12.39 -3.50 -22.56
N VAL A 47 11.79 -4.55 -22.01
CA VAL A 47 11.64 -5.85 -22.70
C VAL A 47 10.78 -5.70 -23.96
N LEU A 48 9.65 -5.00 -23.88
CA LEU A 48 8.80 -4.75 -25.07
C LEU A 48 9.54 -3.99 -26.17
N HIS A 49 10.31 -2.96 -25.81
CA HIS A 49 11.10 -2.20 -26.78
C HIS A 49 12.21 -3.04 -27.42
N GLN A 50 12.84 -3.94 -26.65
CA GLN A 50 13.81 -4.90 -27.21
C GLN A 50 13.17 -5.89 -28.18
N LEU A 51 11.96 -6.36 -27.89
CA LEU A 51 11.21 -7.26 -28.77
C LEU A 51 10.76 -6.55 -30.06
N ASP A 52 10.34 -5.29 -29.97
CA ASP A 52 9.94 -4.48 -31.13
C ASP A 52 11.14 -4.22 -32.07
N ILE A 53 12.31 -3.88 -31.52
CA ILE A 53 13.56 -3.73 -32.29
C ILE A 53 14.00 -5.05 -32.94
N ARG A 54 13.71 -6.20 -32.30
CA ARG A 54 14.12 -7.51 -32.83
C ARG A 54 13.19 -8.07 -33.90
N LYS A 55 12.11 -7.37 -34.26
CA LYS A 55 11.18 -7.83 -35.29
C LYS A 55 11.88 -7.77 -36.66
N PRO A 56 12.17 -8.91 -37.30
CA PRO A 56 12.72 -8.89 -38.65
C PRO A 56 11.63 -8.38 -39.60
N LEU A 57 12.00 -7.43 -40.47
CA LEU A 57 11.18 -7.01 -41.61
C LEU A 57 10.86 -8.21 -42.51
#